data_AF-A0A8J3CJU0-F1
#
_entry.id   AF-A0A8J3CJU0-F1
#
_cell.length_a   1.000
_cell.length_b   1.000
_cell.length_c   1.000
_cell.angle_alpha   90.00
_cell.angle_beta   90.00
_cell.angle_gamma   90.00
#
_symmetry.space_group_name_H-M   'P 1'
#
loop_
_entity.id
_entity.type
_entity.pdbx_description
1 polymer ?
#
loop_
_entity_poly.entity_id
_entity_poly.type
_entity_poly.pdbx_seq_one_letter_code
_entity_poly.pdbx_strand_id
1 'polypeptide(L)'
;MSTRETEPEVAQLAAFLSSFNKESDRGAALVAASMLDERLEEMLRAFLIESTASRDLLAGFNAPLGTFSARASAALALGLLQQNEFKEITLIRKIRNEFGHGWEPMSFSSATIAKLTAQLPWLGPAEHEAESTPRGRFNAAVAILLTDLLWRVRLVRQERRTLRAWPNKTRI
;
A
#
# COMPACT_ATOMS: atom_id res chain seq x y z
N MET A 1 -15.24 -21.22 -26.61
CA MET A 1 -15.10 -19.99 -25.81
C MET A 1 -14.42 -20.38 -24.52
N SER A 2 -13.11 -20.13 -24.41
CA SER A 2 -12.36 -20.39 -23.17
C SER A 2 -12.90 -19.44 -22.10
N THR A 3 -13.48 -19.99 -21.03
CA THR A 3 -13.74 -19.27 -19.78
C THR A 3 -12.41 -18.66 -19.35
N ARG A 4 -12.25 -17.35 -19.51
CA ARG A 4 -11.09 -16.63 -18.97
C ARG A 4 -11.14 -16.84 -17.47
N GLU A 5 -10.28 -17.70 -16.94
CA GLU A 5 -10.09 -17.81 -15.50
C GLU A 5 -9.75 -16.41 -14.98
N THR A 6 -10.48 -15.97 -13.96
CA THR A 6 -10.24 -14.66 -13.34
C THR A 6 -8.79 -14.63 -12.84
N GLU A 7 -8.02 -13.64 -13.27
CA GLU A 7 -6.64 -13.47 -12.83
C GLU A 7 -6.55 -13.45 -11.30
N PRO A 8 -5.53 -14.08 -10.69
CA PRO A 8 -5.48 -14.29 -9.24
C PRO A 8 -5.45 -12.97 -8.45
N GLU A 9 -4.78 -11.93 -8.95
CA GLU A 9 -4.74 -10.61 -8.33
C GLU A 9 -6.12 -9.94 -8.32
N VAL A 10 -6.91 -10.11 -9.39
CA VAL A 10 -8.28 -9.59 -9.47
C VAL A 10 -9.16 -10.32 -8.46
N ALA A 11 -9.03 -11.65 -8.36
CA ALA A 11 -9.75 -12.45 -7.38
C ALA A 11 -9.37 -12.06 -5.93
N GLN A 12 -8.09 -11.84 -5.67
CA GLN A 12 -7.59 -11.41 -4.35
C GLN A 12 -8.10 -10.01 -4.00
N LEU A 13 -8.06 -9.05 -4.93
CA LEU A 13 -8.59 -7.71 -4.71
C LEU A 13 -10.10 -7.75 -4.43
N ALA A 14 -10.87 -8.52 -5.21
CA ALA A 14 -12.30 -8.67 -4.99
C ALA A 14 -12.62 -9.28 -3.62
N ALA A 15 -11.88 -10.32 -3.21
CA ALA A 15 -12.02 -10.94 -1.90
C ALA A 15 -11.70 -9.95 -0.78
N PHE A 16 -10.60 -9.20 -0.91
CA PHE A 16 -10.22 -8.16 0.03
C PHE A 16 -11.31 -7.08 0.16
N LEU A 17 -11.77 -6.51 -0.95
CA LEU A 17 -12.78 -5.45 -0.93
C LEU A 17 -14.11 -5.92 -0.32
N SER A 18 -14.48 -7.20 -0.53
CA SER A 18 -15.68 -7.80 0.08
C SER A 18 -15.59 -7.91 1.60
N SER A 19 -14.42 -8.24 2.16
CA SER A 19 -14.24 -8.26 3.62
C SER A 19 -14.06 -6.85 4.18
N PHE A 20 -13.23 -6.04 3.53
CA PHE A 20 -12.89 -4.67 3.93
C PHE A 20 -14.12 -3.76 4.09
N ASN A 21 -15.11 -3.89 3.20
CA ASN A 21 -16.34 -3.11 3.29
C ASN A 21 -17.23 -3.49 4.48
N LYS A 22 -17.04 -4.68 5.07
CA LYS A 22 -17.80 -5.16 6.24
C LYS A 22 -17.10 -4.84 7.57
N GLU A 23 -15.86 -4.34 7.51
CA GLU A 23 -15.08 -4.03 8.70
C GLU A 23 -15.62 -2.82 9.46
N SER A 24 -15.47 -2.88 10.78
CA SER A 24 -15.58 -1.71 11.65
C SER A 24 -14.64 -0.58 11.22
N ASP A 25 -14.85 0.64 11.68
CA ASP A 25 -13.98 1.79 11.36
C ASP A 25 -12.51 1.52 11.69
N ARG A 26 -12.27 0.99 12.90
CA ARG A 26 -10.93 0.57 13.32
C ARG A 26 -10.40 -0.59 12.48
N GLY A 27 -11.22 -1.60 12.24
CA GLY A 27 -10.87 -2.78 11.45
C GLY A 27 -10.43 -2.39 10.04
N ALA A 28 -11.17 -1.50 9.40
CA ALA A 28 -10.90 -1.03 8.05
C ALA A 28 -9.57 -0.29 7.95
N ALA A 29 -9.31 0.64 8.86
CA ALA A 29 -8.04 1.37 8.88
C ALA A 29 -6.84 0.42 9.09
N LEU A 30 -6.98 -0.57 9.98
CA LEU A 30 -5.93 -1.56 10.24
C LEU A 30 -5.71 -2.48 9.03
N VAL A 31 -6.78 -3.06 8.49
CA VAL A 31 -6.72 -4.03 7.38
C VAL A 31 -6.24 -3.37 6.09
N ALA A 32 -6.68 -2.14 5.79
CA ALA A 32 -6.18 -1.39 4.64
C ALA A 32 -4.69 -1.07 4.75
N ALA A 33 -4.22 -0.63 5.92
CA ALA A 33 -2.81 -0.35 6.14
C ALA A 33 -1.96 -1.61 6.03
N SER A 34 -2.41 -2.74 6.59
CA SER A 34 -1.69 -4.02 6.48
C SER A 34 -1.60 -4.49 5.03
N MET A 35 -2.68 -4.41 4.26
CA MET A 35 -2.69 -4.80 2.84
C MET A 35 -1.75 -3.93 2.00
N LEU A 36 -1.74 -2.61 2.23
CA LEU A 36 -0.83 -1.71 1.54
C LEU A 36 0.63 -1.95 1.94
N ASP A 37 0.91 -2.18 3.21
CA ASP A 37 2.26 -2.50 3.70
C ASP A 37 2.79 -3.80 3.09
N GLU A 38 1.96 -4.84 3.05
CA GLU A 38 2.28 -6.11 2.38
C GLU A 38 2.56 -5.90 0.89
N ARG A 39 1.70 -5.14 0.18
CA ARG A 39 1.92 -4.82 -1.24
C ARG A 39 3.24 -4.07 -1.48
N LEU A 40 3.63 -3.16 -0.59
CA LEU A 40 4.92 -2.47 -0.67
C LEU A 40 6.09 -3.43 -0.44
N GLU A 41 5.97 -4.34 0.52
CA GLU A 41 6.98 -5.39 0.75
C GLU A 41 7.14 -6.27 -0.49
N GLU A 42 6.04 -6.72 -1.08
CA GLU A 42 6.02 -7.53 -2.31
C GLU A 42 6.70 -6.80 -3.47
N MET A 43 6.39 -5.51 -3.66
CA MET A 43 7.01 -4.66 -4.69
C MET A 43 8.51 -4.53 -4.49
N LEU A 44 8.96 -4.22 -3.27
CA LEU A 44 10.38 -4.09 -2.94
C LEU A 44 11.11 -5.43 -3.14
N ARG A 45 10.51 -6.54 -2.69
CA ARG A 45 11.06 -7.90 -2.87
C ARG A 45 11.15 -8.28 -4.35
N ALA A 46 10.18 -7.88 -5.16
CA ALA A 46 10.17 -8.11 -6.59
C ALA A 46 11.23 -7.29 -7.34
N PHE A 47 11.53 -6.08 -6.85
CA PHE A 47 12.51 -5.17 -7.43
C PHE A 47 13.96 -5.52 -7.07
N LEU A 48 14.22 -5.85 -5.81
CA LEU A 48 15.59 -6.06 -5.32
C LEU A 48 16.22 -7.33 -5.89
N ILE A 49 17.56 -7.39 -5.87
CA ILE A 49 18.32 -8.60 -6.23
C ILE A 49 17.83 -9.76 -5.37
N GLU A 50 17.64 -10.94 -5.95
CA GLU A 50 17.31 -12.12 -5.17
C GLU A 50 18.54 -12.59 -4.37
N SER A 51 18.59 -12.21 -3.09
CA SER A 51 19.67 -12.56 -2.19
C SER A 51 19.20 -12.59 -0.73
N THR A 52 19.99 -13.20 0.15
CA THR A 52 19.78 -13.15 1.60
C THR A 52 19.81 -11.71 2.11
N ALA A 53 20.75 -10.89 1.63
CA ALA A 53 20.84 -9.48 2.01
C ALA A 53 19.54 -8.69 1.71
N SER A 54 18.92 -8.92 0.55
CA SER A 54 17.64 -8.29 0.20
C SER A 54 16.49 -8.78 1.07
N ARG A 55 16.49 -10.07 1.44
CA ARG A 55 15.49 -10.62 2.36
C ARG A 55 15.64 -10.03 3.76
N ASP A 56 16.88 -9.96 4.26
CA ASP A 56 17.18 -9.45 5.60
C ASP A 56 16.86 -7.96 5.70
N LEU A 57 17.02 -7.21 4.60
CA LEU A 57 16.62 -5.80 4.52
C LEU A 57 15.12 -5.61 4.77
N LEU A 58 14.27 -6.52 4.31
CA LEU A 58 12.80 -6.42 4.34
C LEU A 58 12.15 -7.13 5.54
N ALA A 59 12.70 -8.27 5.95
CA ALA A 59 12.08 -9.19 6.91
C ALA A 59 13.09 -9.84 7.89
N GLY A 60 14.36 -9.42 7.88
CA GLY A 60 15.34 -9.84 8.88
C GLY A 60 15.07 -9.27 10.27
N PHE A 61 15.82 -9.75 11.27
CA PHE A 61 15.78 -9.15 12.60
C PHE A 61 16.24 -7.69 12.54
N ASN A 62 15.43 -6.76 13.06
CA ASN A 62 15.64 -5.32 12.92
C ASN A 62 15.78 -4.86 11.46
N ALA A 63 15.03 -5.48 10.54
CA ALA A 63 14.99 -5.13 9.12
C ALA A 63 14.87 -3.60 8.91
N PRO A 64 15.83 -2.95 8.23
CA PRO A 64 15.77 -1.51 7.96
C PRO A 64 14.52 -1.07 7.19
N LEU A 65 13.99 -1.95 6.33
CA LEU A 65 12.73 -1.76 5.61
C LEU A 65 11.61 -2.64 6.20
N GLY A 66 11.63 -2.87 7.52
CA GLY A 66 10.64 -3.69 8.22
C GLY A 66 9.38 -2.94 8.69
N THR A 67 9.33 -1.62 8.51
CA THR A 67 8.16 -0.80 8.91
C THR A 67 7.42 -0.27 7.69
N PHE A 68 6.10 -0.11 7.83
CA PHE A 68 5.26 0.47 6.78
C PHE A 68 5.79 1.81 6.26
N SER A 69 6.24 2.70 7.15
CA SER A 69 6.80 4.00 6.73
C SER A 69 8.11 3.85 5.97
N ALA A 70 9.00 2.93 6.40
CA ALA A 70 10.28 2.72 5.72
C ALA A 70 10.08 2.14 4.32
N ARG A 71 9.14 1.19 4.17
CA ARG A 71 8.81 0.60 2.86
C ARG A 71 8.20 1.61 1.90
N ALA A 72 7.27 2.44 2.38
CA ALA A 72 6.68 3.51 1.55
C ALA A 72 7.76 4.47 1.05
N SER A 73 8.66 4.92 1.94
CA SER A 73 9.77 5.82 1.57
C SER A 73 10.73 5.18 0.58
N ALA A 74 11.10 3.90 0.79
CA ALA A 74 11.96 3.18 -0.12
C ALA A 74 11.30 2.97 -1.49
N ALA A 75 10.02 2.61 -1.53
CA ALA A 75 9.30 2.41 -2.77
C ALA A 75 9.21 3.71 -3.60
N LEU A 76 8.96 4.87 -2.97
CA LEU A 76 9.05 6.16 -3.65
C LEU A 76 10.48 6.46 -4.14
N ALA A 77 11.49 6.31 -3.26
CA ALA A 77 12.87 6.64 -3.58
C ALA A 77 13.46 5.78 -4.72
N LEU A 78 12.95 4.56 -4.87
CA LEU A 78 13.31 3.64 -5.96
C LEU A 78 12.46 3.82 -7.22
N GLY A 79 11.52 4.76 -7.23
CA GLY A 79 10.64 5.04 -8.38
C GLY A 79 9.53 3.99 -8.59
N LEU A 80 9.23 3.18 -7.57
CA LEU A 80 8.19 2.15 -7.64
C LEU A 80 6.80 2.71 -7.32
N LEU A 81 6.74 3.88 -6.71
CA LEU A 81 5.54 4.66 -6.45
C LEU A 81 5.60 6.02 -7.15
N GLN A 82 4.43 6.50 -7.54
CA GLN A 82 4.21 7.89 -7.89
C GLN A 82 4.09 8.78 -6.64
N GLN A 83 4.27 10.09 -6.82
CA GLN A 83 4.28 11.03 -5.72
C GLN A 83 2.92 11.17 -5.02
N ASN A 84 1.82 11.02 -5.74
CA ASN A 84 0.46 10.96 -5.22
C ASN A 84 0.22 9.66 -4.43
N GLU A 85 0.54 8.51 -5.00
CA GLU A 85 0.42 7.19 -4.34
C GLU A 85 1.14 7.21 -2.97
N PHE A 86 2.38 7.73 -2.92
CA PHE A 86 3.13 7.85 -1.65
C PHE A 86 2.44 8.76 -0.62
N LYS A 87 1.88 9.90 -1.06
CA LYS A 87 1.17 10.83 -0.17
C LYS A 87 -0.07 10.16 0.43
N GLU A 88 -0.84 9.46 -0.39
CA GLU A 88 -2.05 8.75 0.01
C GLU A 88 -1.74 7.59 0.98
N ILE A 89 -0.73 6.76 0.66
CA ILE A 89 -0.23 5.71 1.55
C ILE A 89 0.18 6.30 2.91
N THR A 90 0.88 7.43 2.89
CA THR A 90 1.31 8.12 4.12
C THR A 90 0.12 8.64 4.94
N LEU A 91 -0.93 9.16 4.29
CA LEU A 91 -2.17 9.56 4.95
C LEU A 91 -2.90 8.36 5.56
N ILE A 92 -3.01 7.25 4.84
CA ILE A 92 -3.63 6.00 5.34
C ILE A 92 -2.85 5.47 6.55
N ARG A 93 -1.52 5.50 6.51
CA ARG A 93 -0.68 5.14 7.67
C ARG A 93 -0.96 6.03 8.89
N LYS A 94 -1.12 7.34 8.69
CA LYS A 94 -1.46 8.27 9.79
C LYS A 94 -2.84 7.96 10.35
N ILE A 95 -3.85 7.76 9.50
CA ILE A 95 -5.21 7.37 9.90
C ILE A 95 -5.17 6.08 10.73
N ARG A 96 -4.48 5.04 10.24
CA ARG A 96 -4.31 3.79 10.98
C ARG A 96 -3.65 4.00 12.35
N ASN A 97 -2.66 4.88 12.44
CA ASN A 97 -2.00 5.17 13.70
C ASN A 97 -2.95 5.84 14.69
N GLU A 98 -3.78 6.80 14.27
CA GLU A 98 -4.81 7.38 15.13
C GLU A 98 -5.75 6.30 15.70
N PHE A 99 -6.22 5.37 14.86
CA PHE A 99 -7.01 4.21 15.31
C PHE A 99 -6.23 3.21 16.19
N GLY A 100 -4.90 3.24 16.13
CA GLY A 100 -4.00 2.41 16.93
C GLY A 100 -3.64 3.03 18.29
N HIS A 101 -3.79 4.34 18.43
CA HIS A 101 -3.47 5.07 19.65
C HIS A 101 -4.67 5.06 20.60
N GLY A 102 -4.62 4.22 21.62
CA GLY A 102 -5.59 4.18 22.71
C GLY A 102 -6.67 3.11 22.59
N TRP A 103 -7.41 2.96 23.68
CA TRP A 103 -8.54 2.03 23.81
C TRP A 103 -9.89 2.73 23.59
N GLU A 104 -9.89 4.06 23.50
CA GLU A 104 -11.09 4.87 23.39
C GLU A 104 -11.85 4.59 22.08
N PRO A 105 -13.20 4.67 22.10
CA PRO A 105 -14.00 4.53 20.89
C PRO A 105 -13.68 5.65 19.90
N MET A 106 -13.15 5.28 18.74
CA MET A 106 -12.79 6.19 17.66
C MET A 106 -13.46 5.75 16.36
N SER A 107 -13.87 6.71 15.53
CA SER A 107 -14.56 6.47 14.27
C SER A 107 -14.06 7.41 13.18
N PHE A 108 -14.45 7.17 11.94
CA PHE A 108 -14.11 8.08 10.84
C PHE A 108 -14.75 9.48 10.97
N SER A 109 -15.74 9.63 11.83
CA SER A 109 -16.36 10.92 12.17
C SER A 109 -15.61 11.71 13.24
N SER A 110 -14.62 11.09 13.92
CA SER A 110 -13.77 11.80 14.87
C SER A 110 -12.98 12.91 14.18
N ALA A 111 -12.95 14.10 14.77
CA ALA A 111 -12.43 15.32 14.13
C ALA A 111 -11.02 15.15 13.51
N THR A 112 -10.10 14.48 14.22
CA THR A 112 -8.74 14.21 13.74
C THR A 112 -8.74 13.31 12.50
N ILE A 113 -9.49 12.20 12.53
CA ILE A 113 -9.55 11.27 11.39
C ILE A 113 -10.28 11.91 10.21
N ALA A 114 -11.41 12.58 10.43
CA ALA A 114 -12.15 13.28 9.40
C ALA A 114 -11.28 14.32 8.66
N LYS A 115 -10.42 15.04 9.40
CA LYS A 115 -9.45 15.97 8.82
C LYS A 115 -8.36 15.28 7.99
N LEU A 116 -7.92 14.10 8.41
CA LEU A 116 -6.95 13.31 7.64
C LEU A 116 -7.58 12.71 6.38
N THR A 117 -8.80 12.17 6.47
CA THR A 117 -9.50 11.61 5.30
C THR A 117 -9.91 12.67 4.28
N ALA A 118 -10.22 13.89 4.72
CA ALA A 118 -10.48 15.00 3.79
C ALA A 118 -9.28 15.36 2.90
N GLN A 119 -8.05 14.99 3.29
CA GLN A 119 -6.84 15.17 2.48
C GLN A 119 -6.64 14.07 1.43
N LEU A 120 -7.38 12.96 1.51
CA LEU A 120 -7.38 11.95 0.46
C LEU A 120 -8.15 12.49 -0.76
N PRO A 121 -7.67 12.22 -1.98
CA PRO A 121 -8.35 12.67 -3.19
C PRO A 121 -9.70 11.97 -3.33
N TRP A 122 -10.69 12.69 -3.85
CA TRP A 122 -11.90 12.08 -4.38
C TRP A 122 -11.68 11.74 -5.85
N LEU A 123 -11.68 10.45 -6.16
CA LEU A 123 -11.46 9.92 -7.51
C LEU A 123 -12.68 9.11 -8.00
N GLY A 124 -13.82 9.26 -7.31
CA GLY A 124 -15.12 8.74 -7.74
C GLY A 124 -15.89 9.74 -8.61
N PRO A 125 -17.15 9.43 -8.98
CA PRO A 125 -18.00 10.36 -9.72
C PRO A 125 -18.16 11.68 -8.95
N ALA A 126 -17.99 12.81 -9.63
CA ALA A 126 -17.95 14.14 -9.00
C ALA A 126 -19.29 14.50 -8.32
N GLU A 127 -20.40 14.06 -8.89
CA GLU A 127 -21.75 14.22 -8.35
C GLU A 127 -21.94 13.56 -6.98
N HIS A 128 -21.11 12.58 -6.62
CA HIS A 128 -21.16 11.90 -5.32
C HIS A 128 -20.14 12.43 -4.31
N GLU A 129 -19.28 13.38 -4.68
CA GLU A 129 -18.25 13.90 -3.78
C GLU A 129 -18.86 14.60 -2.56
N ALA A 130 -19.85 15.45 -2.79
CA ALA A 130 -20.48 16.28 -1.77
C ALA A 130 -21.20 15.44 -0.69
N GLU A 131 -21.66 14.24 -1.06
CA GLU A 131 -22.36 13.31 -0.18
C GLU A 131 -21.42 12.26 0.42
N SER A 132 -20.14 12.27 0.04
CA SER A 132 -19.17 11.28 0.52
C SER A 132 -18.90 11.43 2.02
N THR A 133 -19.11 10.34 2.75
CA THR A 133 -18.73 10.28 4.17
C THR A 133 -17.21 10.15 4.32
N PRO A 134 -16.61 10.54 5.46
CA PRO A 134 -15.19 10.32 5.72
C PRO A 134 -14.76 8.85 5.56
N ARG A 135 -15.62 7.89 5.98
CA ARG A 135 -15.40 6.46 5.76
C ARG A 135 -15.49 6.09 4.28
N GLY A 136 -16.47 6.61 3.56
CA GLY A 136 -16.65 6.37 2.12
C GLY A 136 -15.44 6.85 1.31
N ARG A 137 -14.97 8.07 1.58
CA ARG A 137 -13.76 8.63 0.95
C ARG A 137 -12.52 7.79 1.25
N PHE A 138 -12.35 7.34 2.50
CA PHE A 138 -11.26 6.42 2.86
C PHE A 138 -11.33 5.10 2.08
N ASN A 139 -12.50 4.45 2.05
CA ASN A 139 -12.68 3.19 1.33
C ASN A 139 -12.41 3.35 -0.17
N ALA A 140 -12.90 4.44 -0.77
CA ALA A 140 -12.67 4.74 -2.18
C ALA A 140 -11.17 4.92 -2.49
N ALA A 141 -10.46 5.71 -1.68
CA ALA A 141 -9.02 5.91 -1.84
C ALA A 141 -8.23 4.60 -1.73
N VAL A 142 -8.55 3.75 -0.74
CA VAL A 142 -7.92 2.43 -0.58
C VAL A 142 -8.19 1.54 -1.80
N ALA A 143 -9.43 1.46 -2.26
CA ALA A 143 -9.81 0.62 -3.39
C ALA A 143 -9.11 1.05 -4.69
N ILE A 144 -9.03 2.36 -4.95
CA ILE A 144 -8.37 2.92 -6.13
C ILE A 144 -6.87 2.68 -6.07
N LEU A 145 -6.24 2.98 -4.93
CA LEU A 145 -4.82 2.75 -4.75
C LEU A 145 -4.44 1.27 -4.91
N LEU A 146 -5.24 0.34 -4.39
CA LEU A 146 -4.99 -1.09 -4.59
C LEU A 146 -5.22 -1.54 -6.04
N THR A 147 -6.11 -0.86 -6.76
CA THR A 147 -6.35 -1.08 -8.19
C THR A 147 -5.16 -0.57 -9.02
N ASP A 148 -4.65 0.62 -8.72
CA ASP A 148 -3.45 1.19 -9.38
C ASP A 148 -2.21 0.33 -9.12
N LEU A 149 -2.12 -0.27 -7.92
CA LEU A 149 -1.04 -1.18 -7.54
C LEU A 149 -1.30 -2.64 -7.91
N LEU A 150 -2.43 -2.97 -8.56
CA LEU A 150 -2.88 -4.35 -8.80
C LEU A 150 -1.83 -5.19 -9.52
N TRP A 151 -1.27 -4.65 -10.60
CA TRP A 151 -0.27 -5.32 -11.42
C TRP A 151 1.16 -4.89 -11.10
N ARG A 152 1.34 -3.97 -10.14
CA ARG A 152 2.62 -3.29 -9.91
C ARG A 152 3.72 -4.28 -9.57
N VAL A 153 3.45 -5.32 -8.77
CA VAL A 153 4.43 -6.37 -8.45
C VAL A 153 4.91 -7.10 -9.71
N ARG A 154 4.02 -7.43 -10.65
CA ARG A 154 4.38 -8.08 -11.92
C ARG A 154 5.26 -7.16 -12.78
N LEU A 155 4.86 -5.89 -12.92
CA LEU A 155 5.60 -4.89 -13.70
C LEU A 155 7.00 -4.65 -13.10
N VAL A 156 7.06 -4.38 -11.80
CA VAL A 156 8.32 -4.13 -11.07
C VAL A 156 9.27 -5.34 -11.13
N ARG A 157 8.74 -6.57 -11.15
CA ARG A 157 9.56 -7.78 -11.30
C ARG A 157 10.31 -7.83 -12.63
N GLN A 158 9.79 -7.23 -13.69
CA GLN A 158 10.47 -7.15 -14.99
C GLN A 158 11.71 -6.24 -14.92
N GLU A 159 11.73 -5.30 -13.98
CA GLU A 159 12.83 -4.37 -13.72
C GLU A 159 13.74 -4.84 -12.57
N ARG A 160 13.62 -6.09 -12.15
CA ARG A 160 14.38 -6.65 -11.03
C ARG A 160 15.88 -6.37 -11.20
N ARG A 161 16.48 -5.86 -10.12
CA ARG A 161 17.91 -5.60 -10.05
C ARG A 161 18.70 -6.89 -10.16
N THR A 162 19.79 -6.82 -10.91
CA THR A 162 20.81 -7.88 -11.01
C THR A 162 22.13 -7.38 -10.46
N LEU A 163 22.99 -8.30 -10.04
CA LEU A 163 24.36 -7.97 -9.69
C LEU A 163 25.07 -7.38 -10.92
N ARG A 164 25.79 -6.30 -10.70
CA ARG A 164 26.57 -5.63 -11.74
C ARG A 164 28.06 -5.83 -11.46
N ALA A 165 28.78 -6.30 -12.48
CA ALA A 165 30.22 -6.12 -12.52
C ALA A 165 30.48 -4.63 -12.79
N TRP A 166 31.28 -4.00 -11.93
CA TRP A 166 31.70 -2.61 -12.17
C TRP A 166 33.10 -2.61 -12.79
N PRO A 167 33.36 -1.75 -13.78
CA PRO A 167 34.68 -1.63 -14.40
C PRO A 167 35.70 -1.03 -13.42
N ASN A 168 36.98 -1.02 -13.83
CA ASN A 168 38.10 -0.43 -13.07
C ASN A 168 38.30 -1.05 -11.68
N LYS A 169 38.17 -2.37 -11.57
CA LYS A 169 38.49 -3.11 -10.34
C LYS A 169 39.80 -3.86 -10.46
N THR A 170 40.62 -3.76 -9.42
CA THR A 170 41.84 -4.57 -9.23
C THR A 170 41.54 -5.97 -8.69
N ARG A 171 40.30 -6.25 -8.28
CA ARG A 171 39.84 -7.55 -7.80
C ARG A 171 38.84 -8.14 -8.79
N ILE A 172 39.13 -9.35 -9.26
CA ILE A 172 38.30 -10.17 -10.17
C ILE A 172 37.15 -10.77 -9.38
#